data_AF-T0RNC7-F1
#
_entry.id   AF-T0RNC7-F1
#
_cell.length_a   1.000
_cell.length_b   1.000
_cell.length_c   1.000
_cell.angle_alpha   90.00
_cell.angle_beta   90.00
_cell.angle_gamma   90.00
#
_symmetry.space_group_name_H-M   'P 1'
#
loop_
_entity.id
_entity.type
_entity.pdbx_description
1 polymer ?
#
loop_
_entity_poly.entity_id
_entity_poly.type
_entity_poly.pdbx_seq_one_letter_code
_entity_poly.pdbx_strand_id
1 'polypeptide(L)'
;MKSVLQVQDDDDIEDGDDAIRSWIEKFQVDNIVIDFPLSRPACHDCELDCPGVHKCPVSEVQHVQKEAKDILEKDQKLQKTNPKHYERERNIDDLFDYSRDIVEKWPVEHLLSRSFKRRLKKGFIPYRNRTLDFWIWCFYHDQLLNLFKSTFDSFGNTSLMILSRFSYMKRHFPKSLNMFEANVNLILIELIRSKILLKKNIVNMSDLDIGVEARLDIIKKIENKLNIFIYDHDIEILVINPRAFDSFLLAIAGQRKLLDKIIETPKWTSPEKTKFILPYF
;
A
#
# COMPACT_ATOMS: atom_id res chain seq x y z
N MET A 1 3.42 -3.08 -27.82
CA MET A 1 2.62 -2.44 -26.74
C MET A 1 2.24 -1.07 -27.23
N LYS A 2 0.95 -0.72 -27.23
CA LYS A 2 0.47 0.57 -27.75
C LYS A 2 0.41 1.59 -26.62
N SER A 3 0.98 2.77 -26.87
CA SER A 3 1.17 3.90 -25.95
C SER A 3 -0.14 4.42 -25.36
N VAL A 4 -0.06 4.87 -24.11
CA VAL A 4 -1.12 5.36 -23.23
C VAL A 4 -1.32 6.86 -23.47
N LEU A 5 -1.45 7.33 -24.73
CA LEU A 5 -1.53 8.77 -24.97
C LEU A 5 -2.45 9.15 -26.12
N GLN A 6 -3.65 9.56 -25.72
CA GLN A 6 -4.36 10.73 -26.24
C GLN A 6 -5.41 11.07 -25.17
N VAL A 7 -4.95 11.73 -24.12
CA VAL A 7 -5.80 12.62 -23.31
C VAL A 7 -5.29 14.02 -23.58
N GLN A 8 -5.34 14.42 -24.85
CA GLN A 8 -5.72 15.80 -25.12
C GLN A 8 -7.19 15.88 -24.72
N ASP A 9 -7.62 17.03 -24.22
CA ASP A 9 -9.03 17.37 -24.10
C ASP A 9 -9.63 17.38 -25.52
N ASP A 10 -9.78 16.20 -26.11
CA ASP A 10 -10.59 15.99 -27.29
C ASP A 10 -12.01 16.27 -26.82
N ASP A 11 -12.68 17.22 -27.46
CA ASP A 11 -14.08 17.57 -27.25
C ASP A 11 -15.06 16.36 -27.44
N ASP A 12 -14.52 15.17 -27.73
CA ASP A 12 -15.17 13.87 -27.87
C ASP A 12 -15.00 12.94 -26.65
N ILE A 13 -14.38 13.37 -25.55
CA ILE A 13 -14.32 12.56 -24.31
C ILE A 13 -15.71 12.55 -23.66
N GLU A 14 -16.46 11.47 -23.91
CA GLU A 14 -17.55 11.00 -23.05
C GLU A 14 -17.12 11.15 -21.59
N ASP A 15 -18.01 11.68 -20.73
CA ASP A 15 -17.85 11.98 -19.30
C ASP A 15 -16.71 11.17 -18.65
N GLY A 16 -15.81 11.78 -17.88
CA GLY A 16 -14.55 11.14 -17.45
C GLY A 16 -14.67 9.77 -16.71
N ASP A 17 -15.88 9.37 -16.31
CA ASP A 17 -16.20 8.01 -15.84
C ASP A 17 -16.34 6.97 -16.97
N ASP A 18 -16.91 7.35 -18.12
CA ASP A 18 -17.04 6.51 -19.32
C ASP A 18 -15.70 6.32 -20.02
N ALA A 19 -14.77 7.27 -19.88
CA ALA A 19 -13.41 7.15 -20.39
C ALA A 19 -12.71 5.87 -19.88
N ILE A 20 -12.83 5.53 -18.60
CA ILE A 20 -12.20 4.32 -18.04
C ILE A 20 -12.79 3.05 -18.66
N ARG A 21 -14.11 3.02 -18.85
CA ARG A 21 -14.79 1.89 -19.48
C ARG A 21 -14.37 1.74 -20.94
N SER A 22 -14.42 2.84 -21.70
CA SER A 22 -13.98 2.89 -23.09
C SER A 22 -12.54 2.39 -23.24
N TRP A 23 -11.65 2.75 -22.31
CA TRP A 23 -10.27 2.24 -22.27
C TRP A 23 -10.18 0.75 -22.01
N ILE A 24 -10.92 0.23 -21.02
CA ILE A 24 -10.95 -1.22 -20.72
C ILE A 24 -11.39 -2.00 -21.96
N GLU A 25 -12.44 -1.53 -22.65
CA GLU A 25 -12.97 -2.17 -23.85
C GLU A 25 -12.00 -2.05 -25.05
N LYS A 26 -11.48 -0.83 -25.31
CA LYS A 26 -10.57 -0.53 -26.43
C LYS A 26 -9.26 -1.30 -26.35
N PHE A 27 -8.68 -1.40 -25.16
CA PHE A 27 -7.39 -2.08 -24.95
C PHE A 27 -7.54 -3.54 -24.50
N GLN A 28 -8.78 -4.05 -24.42
CA GLN A 28 -9.09 -5.42 -23.97
C GLN A 28 -8.36 -5.76 -22.66
N VAL A 29 -8.51 -4.88 -21.67
CA VAL A 29 -7.82 -5.00 -20.39
C VAL A 29 -8.46 -6.12 -19.58
N ASP A 30 -7.70 -7.18 -19.32
CA ASP A 30 -8.16 -8.30 -18.46
C ASP A 30 -7.91 -8.06 -16.98
N ASN A 31 -6.87 -7.29 -16.64
CA ASN A 31 -6.43 -7.07 -15.27
C ASN A 31 -6.18 -5.59 -15.00
N ILE A 32 -6.74 -5.06 -13.92
CA ILE A 32 -6.53 -3.69 -13.46
C ILE A 32 -6.05 -3.67 -12.02
N VAL A 33 -5.07 -2.82 -11.74
CA VAL A 33 -4.53 -2.58 -10.39
C VAL A 33 -4.91 -1.18 -9.94
N ILE A 34 -5.37 -1.06 -8.70
CA ILE A 34 -5.91 0.18 -8.14
C ILE A 34 -5.36 0.44 -6.74
N ASP A 35 -5.14 1.72 -6.43
CA ASP A 35 -4.68 2.17 -5.10
C ASP A 35 -5.84 2.65 -4.22
N PHE A 36 -6.80 1.76 -3.96
CA PHE A 36 -7.83 1.96 -2.94
C PHE A 36 -8.47 0.62 -2.55
N PRO A 37 -9.08 0.52 -1.36
CA PRO A 37 -9.59 -0.75 -0.86
C PRO A 37 -10.69 -1.36 -1.71
N LEU A 38 -10.50 -2.61 -2.14
CA LEU A 38 -11.50 -3.40 -2.89
C LEU A 38 -12.46 -4.18 -2.00
N SER A 39 -12.04 -4.47 -0.77
CA SER A 39 -12.82 -5.22 0.20
C SER A 39 -13.16 -4.33 1.39
N ARG A 40 -14.33 -4.53 1.98
CA ARG A 40 -14.80 -3.79 3.17
C ARG A 40 -14.37 -4.47 4.48
N PRO A 41 -14.20 -3.71 5.58
CA PRO A 41 -13.93 -4.29 6.89
C PRO A 41 -15.14 -5.07 7.41
N ALA A 42 -14.87 -6.02 8.30
CA ALA A 42 -15.87 -7.01 8.70
C ALA A 42 -17.13 -6.38 9.31
N CYS A 43 -17.00 -5.27 10.03
CA CYS A 43 -18.16 -4.60 10.64
C CYS A 43 -18.97 -3.72 9.69
N HIS A 44 -18.50 -3.46 8.45
CA HIS A 44 -19.25 -2.65 7.51
C HIS A 44 -20.55 -3.33 7.05
N ASP A 45 -20.47 -4.63 6.78
CA ASP A 45 -21.60 -5.43 6.29
C ASP A 45 -22.10 -6.42 7.38
N CYS A 46 -21.84 -6.11 8.66
CA CYS A 46 -22.17 -6.97 9.79
C CYS A 46 -23.64 -6.81 10.20
N GLU A 47 -24.40 -7.90 10.18
CA GLU A 47 -25.83 -7.93 10.53
C GLU A 47 -26.09 -8.27 12.01
N LEU A 48 -25.04 -8.54 12.80
CA LEU A 48 -25.16 -8.88 14.21
C LEU A 48 -25.53 -7.65 15.06
N ASP A 49 -26.34 -7.86 16.11
CA ASP A 49 -26.47 -6.91 17.21
C ASP A 49 -25.11 -6.74 17.90
N CYS A 50 -24.42 -5.65 17.58
CA CYS A 50 -23.02 -5.48 17.89
C CYS A 50 -22.76 -5.52 19.42
N PRO A 51 -22.05 -6.54 19.94
CA PRO A 51 -21.74 -6.64 21.37
C PRO A 51 -20.55 -5.74 21.78
N GLY A 52 -20.06 -4.91 20.86
CA GLY A 52 -18.85 -4.11 20.99
C GLY A 52 -17.58 -4.86 20.59
N VAL A 53 -16.49 -4.10 20.40
CA VAL A 53 -15.22 -4.59 19.82
C VAL A 53 -14.66 -5.78 20.61
N HIS A 54 -14.53 -5.65 21.93
CA HIS A 54 -13.90 -6.66 22.79
C HIS A 54 -14.66 -7.99 22.91
N LYS A 55 -15.94 -8.03 22.52
CA LYS A 55 -16.80 -9.22 22.60
C LYS A 55 -17.30 -9.68 21.23
N CYS A 56 -16.68 -9.19 20.16
CA CYS A 56 -17.10 -9.48 18.80
C CYS A 56 -16.91 -10.98 18.49
N PRO A 57 -17.94 -11.69 18.00
CA PRO A 57 -17.82 -13.10 17.62
C PRO A 57 -17.17 -13.29 16.23
N VAL A 58 -16.99 -12.21 15.46
CA VAL A 58 -16.46 -12.27 14.09
C VAL A 58 -14.99 -12.69 14.08
N SER A 59 -14.68 -13.74 13.31
CA SER A 59 -13.38 -14.41 13.32
C SER A 59 -12.21 -13.49 12.97
N GLU A 60 -12.40 -12.61 11.99
CA GLU A 60 -11.42 -11.63 11.52
C GLU A 60 -11.06 -10.64 12.64
N VAL A 61 -12.05 -10.19 13.39
CA VAL A 61 -11.90 -9.25 14.50
C VAL A 61 -11.19 -9.92 15.67
N GLN A 62 -11.60 -11.16 16.02
CA GLN A 62 -10.98 -11.93 17.10
C GLN A 62 -9.51 -12.23 16.81
N HIS A 63 -9.19 -12.61 15.57
CA HIS A 63 -7.82 -12.90 15.17
C HIS A 63 -6.92 -11.68 15.35
N VAL A 64 -7.32 -10.53 14.82
CA VAL A 64 -6.54 -9.29 14.95
C VAL A 64 -6.37 -8.88 16.41
N GLN A 65 -7.42 -9.01 17.23
CA GLN A 65 -7.31 -8.72 18.66
C GLN A 65 -6.32 -9.63 19.38
N LYS A 66 -6.35 -10.92 19.06
CA LYS A 66 -5.41 -11.90 19.60
C LYS A 66 -3.98 -11.56 19.20
N GLU A 67 -3.72 -11.35 17.91
CA GLU A 67 -2.38 -10.99 17.41
C GLU A 67 -1.88 -9.67 18.01
N ALA A 68 -2.73 -8.64 18.08
CA ALA A 68 -2.36 -7.36 18.70
C ALA A 68 -1.99 -7.53 20.18
N LYS A 69 -2.73 -8.37 20.91
CA LYS A 69 -2.44 -8.69 22.31
C LYS A 69 -1.14 -9.48 22.44
N ASP A 70 -0.93 -10.49 21.61
CA ASP A 70 0.28 -11.32 21.62
C ASP A 70 1.54 -10.48 21.34
N ILE A 71 1.47 -9.52 20.40
CA ILE A 71 2.54 -8.56 20.11
C ILE A 71 2.84 -7.69 21.34
N LEU A 72 1.81 -7.13 21.98
CA LEU A 72 1.98 -6.29 23.18
C LEU A 72 2.52 -7.09 24.37
N GLU A 73 2.12 -8.35 24.53
CA GLU A 73 2.61 -9.23 25.58
C GLU A 73 4.08 -9.61 25.35
N LYS A 74 4.48 -9.90 24.11
CA LYS A 74 5.89 -10.14 23.75
C LYS A 74 6.77 -8.94 24.10
N ASP A 75 6.34 -7.73 23.72
CA ASP A 75 7.06 -6.49 24.04
C ASP A 75 7.14 -6.25 25.56
N GLN A 76 6.06 -6.49 26.31
CA GLN A 76 6.09 -6.41 27.78
C GLN A 76 7.01 -7.44 28.42
N LYS A 77 7.08 -8.67 27.87
CA LYS A 77 8.00 -9.71 28.35
C LYS A 77 9.45 -9.26 28.16
N LEU A 78 9.82 -8.78 26.97
CA LEU A 78 11.16 -8.25 26.69
C LEU A 78 11.56 -7.14 27.66
N GLN A 79 10.63 -6.21 27.94
CA GLN A 79 10.85 -5.12 28.88
C GLN A 79 11.09 -5.62 30.31
N LYS A 80 10.36 -6.67 30.74
CA LYS A 80 10.49 -7.25 32.09
C LYS A 80 11.74 -8.10 32.24
N THR A 81 12.12 -8.89 31.23
CA THR A 81 13.26 -9.80 31.31
C THR A 81 14.58 -9.06 31.30
N ASN A 82 14.74 -8.05 30.45
CA ASN A 82 16.01 -7.31 30.29
C ASN A 82 15.79 -5.80 30.16
N PRO A 83 15.39 -5.08 31.23
CA PRO A 83 15.00 -3.67 31.15
C PRO A 83 16.13 -2.75 30.65
N LYS A 84 17.38 -3.02 31.07
CA LYS A 84 18.54 -2.22 30.62
C LYS A 84 18.88 -2.45 29.15
N HIS A 85 18.73 -3.69 28.66
CA HIS A 85 18.96 -4.00 27.25
C HIS A 85 17.87 -3.36 26.38
N TYR A 86 16.62 -3.52 26.79
CA TYR A 86 15.45 -2.93 26.16
C TYR A 86 15.60 -1.42 25.98
N GLU A 87 15.97 -0.67 27.04
CA GLU A 87 16.16 0.78 26.91
C GLU A 87 17.40 1.16 26.09
N ARG A 88 18.46 0.33 26.07
CA ARG A 88 19.62 0.56 25.18
C ARG A 88 19.26 0.41 23.72
N GLU A 89 18.63 -0.70 23.34
CA GLU A 89 18.18 -0.94 21.97
C GLU A 89 17.17 0.11 21.52
N ARG A 90 16.27 0.53 22.41
CA ARG A 90 15.33 1.62 22.13
C ARG A 90 16.03 2.95 21.87
N ASN A 91 17.02 3.31 22.69
CA ASN A 91 17.78 4.54 22.47
C ASN A 91 18.61 4.45 21.18
N ILE A 92 19.08 3.27 20.80
CA ILE A 92 19.76 3.03 19.53
C ILE A 92 18.78 3.21 18.36
N ASP A 93 17.56 2.69 18.45
CA ASP A 93 16.52 2.90 17.42
C ASP A 93 16.07 4.37 17.32
N ASP A 94 16.15 5.14 18.41
CA ASP A 94 15.89 6.60 18.39
C ASP A 94 17.08 7.39 17.78
N LEU A 95 18.27 6.79 17.62
CA LEU A 95 19.42 7.41 16.93
C LEU A 95 19.25 7.29 15.42
N PHE A 96 18.93 8.40 14.77
CA PHE A 96 18.67 8.48 13.33
C PHE A 96 19.92 8.15 12.49
N ASP A 97 20.04 6.91 11.99
CA ASP A 97 21.08 6.53 11.02
C ASP A 97 20.49 6.53 9.59
N TYR A 98 20.99 7.44 8.74
CA TYR A 98 20.57 7.57 7.34
C TYR A 98 20.85 6.32 6.50
N SER A 99 21.77 5.45 6.94
CA SER A 99 22.31 4.35 6.13
C SER A 99 21.73 2.96 6.46
N ARG A 100 21.17 2.74 7.65
CA ARG A 100 20.87 1.38 8.17
C ARG A 100 19.39 1.04 8.38
N ASP A 101 18.52 2.00 8.71
CA ASP A 101 17.33 1.64 9.50
C ASP A 101 16.09 1.09 8.77
N ILE A 102 15.90 1.33 7.47
CA ILE A 102 14.61 1.04 6.82
C ILE A 102 14.61 -0.28 6.04
N VAL A 103 15.78 -0.72 5.58
CA VAL A 103 15.92 -1.85 4.64
C VAL A 103 16.24 -3.16 5.34
N GLU A 104 17.00 -3.12 6.44
CA GLU A 104 17.63 -4.32 7.00
C GLU A 104 16.83 -5.00 8.12
N LYS A 105 15.94 -4.27 8.81
CA LYS A 105 15.21 -4.80 9.97
C LYS A 105 13.85 -5.37 9.56
N TRP A 106 13.63 -6.66 9.79
CA TRP A 106 12.32 -7.26 9.57
C TRP A 106 11.32 -6.79 10.65
N PRO A 107 10.09 -6.40 10.30
CA PRO A 107 9.15 -5.75 11.22
C PRO A 107 8.66 -6.62 12.39
N VAL A 108 8.95 -7.91 12.41
CA VAL A 108 8.49 -8.80 13.49
C VAL A 108 9.56 -8.95 14.59
N GLU A 109 10.78 -8.45 14.34
CA GLU A 109 11.95 -8.66 15.20
C GLU A 109 12.32 -7.43 16.03
N HIS A 110 11.63 -6.30 15.86
CA HIS A 110 11.98 -5.03 16.50
C HIS A 110 11.15 -4.72 17.76
N LEU A 111 11.73 -3.86 18.60
CA LEU A 111 11.03 -3.18 19.68
C LEU A 111 9.91 -2.31 19.09
N LEU A 112 8.69 -2.47 19.59
CA LEU A 112 7.56 -1.72 19.05
C LEU A 112 7.79 -0.22 19.20
N SER A 113 7.73 0.51 18.09
CA SER A 113 7.82 1.97 18.12
C SER A 113 6.75 2.57 19.02
N ARG A 114 7.02 3.76 19.59
CA ARG A 114 6.05 4.43 20.50
C ARG A 114 4.71 4.68 19.81
N SER A 115 4.76 5.08 18.53
CA SER A 115 3.58 5.33 17.70
C SER A 115 2.81 4.05 17.45
N PHE A 116 3.49 2.95 17.07
CA PHE A 116 2.85 1.67 16.82
C PHE A 116 2.28 1.04 18.09
N LYS A 117 3.04 1.05 19.19
CA LYS A 117 2.57 0.57 20.51
C LYS A 117 1.33 1.34 21.00
N ARG A 118 1.30 2.67 20.82
CA ARG A 118 0.11 3.49 21.12
C ARG A 118 -1.08 3.07 20.26
N ARG A 119 -0.85 2.76 18.99
CA ARG A 119 -1.88 2.31 18.06
C ARG A 119 -2.44 0.93 18.45
N LEU A 120 -1.57 -0.04 18.73
CA LEU A 120 -1.97 -1.36 19.22
C LEU A 120 -2.76 -1.27 20.53
N LYS A 121 -2.37 -0.38 21.45
CA LYS A 121 -3.12 -0.12 22.70
C LYS A 121 -4.49 0.52 22.48
N LYS A 122 -4.62 1.42 21.49
CA LYS A 122 -5.93 1.96 21.07
C LYS A 122 -6.82 0.86 20.49
N GLY A 123 -6.21 -0.18 19.94
CA GLY A 123 -6.88 -1.36 19.44
C GLY A 123 -7.32 -1.23 17.98
N PHE A 124 -7.87 -2.33 17.49
CA PHE A 124 -8.44 -2.44 16.16
C PHE A 124 -9.81 -1.75 16.12
N ILE A 125 -9.98 -0.84 15.17
CA ILE A 125 -11.24 -0.10 14.95
C ILE A 125 -12.04 -0.86 13.89
N PRO A 126 -13.20 -1.44 14.22
CA PRO A 126 -13.85 -2.43 13.35
C PRO A 126 -14.42 -1.89 12.03
N TYR A 127 -14.77 -0.61 11.98
CA TYR A 127 -15.29 0.05 10.78
C TYR A 127 -14.19 0.70 9.94
N ARG A 128 -12.96 0.77 10.46
CA ARG A 128 -11.83 1.45 9.81
C ARG A 128 -10.77 0.47 9.34
N ASN A 129 -10.54 -0.60 10.08
CA ASN A 129 -9.40 -1.49 9.88
C ASN A 129 -9.88 -2.83 9.33
N ARG A 130 -9.21 -3.30 8.28
CA ARG A 130 -9.32 -4.69 7.81
C ARG A 130 -8.21 -5.54 8.42
N THR A 131 -8.35 -6.86 8.33
CA THR A 131 -7.26 -7.80 8.65
C THR A 131 -6.02 -7.52 7.82
N LEU A 132 -6.19 -7.19 6.54
CA LEU A 132 -5.11 -6.72 5.67
C LEU A 132 -4.43 -5.46 6.20
N ASP A 133 -5.20 -4.44 6.61
CA ASP A 133 -4.64 -3.18 7.11
C ASP A 133 -3.81 -3.42 8.38
N PHE A 134 -4.29 -4.32 9.26
CA PHE A 134 -3.54 -4.74 10.44
C PHE A 134 -2.23 -5.46 10.07
N TRP A 135 -2.26 -6.37 9.09
CA TRP A 135 -1.05 -6.98 8.55
C TRP A 135 -0.08 -5.89 8.06
N ILE A 136 -0.55 -4.94 7.26
CA ILE A 136 0.29 -3.83 6.78
C ILE A 136 0.85 -3.01 7.94
N TRP A 137 0.11 -2.79 9.02
CA TRP A 137 0.67 -2.13 10.21
C TRP A 137 1.81 -2.91 10.83
N CYS A 138 1.63 -4.22 11.01
CA CYS A 138 2.67 -5.08 11.55
C CYS A 138 3.96 -5.03 10.71
N PHE A 139 3.85 -4.87 9.39
CA PHE A 139 5.00 -4.98 8.49
C PHE A 139 5.54 -3.66 7.90
N TYR A 140 4.76 -2.57 7.94
CA TYR A 140 5.06 -1.34 7.21
C TYR A 140 4.79 -0.06 8.01
N HIS A 141 4.25 -0.14 9.23
CA HIS A 141 3.81 1.06 9.97
C HIS A 141 4.92 2.10 10.11
N ASP A 142 6.10 1.69 10.55
CA ASP A 142 7.20 2.61 10.83
C ASP A 142 7.87 3.11 9.55
N GLN A 143 8.00 2.25 8.52
CA GLN A 143 8.50 2.65 7.20
C GLN A 143 7.59 3.69 6.56
N LEU A 144 6.27 3.49 6.63
CA LEU A 144 5.29 4.44 6.11
C LEU A 144 5.34 5.78 6.86
N LEU A 145 5.44 5.73 8.19
CA LEU A 145 5.53 6.94 9.00
C LEU A 145 6.83 7.70 8.74
N ASN A 146 7.95 7.00 8.61
CA ASN A 146 9.27 7.61 8.42
C ASN A 146 9.47 8.18 7.02
N LEU A 147 8.97 7.50 5.98
CA LEU A 147 9.16 7.92 4.58
C LEU A 147 8.09 8.89 4.09
N PHE A 148 6.83 8.63 4.42
CA PHE A 148 5.68 9.34 3.84
C PHE A 148 4.90 10.16 4.87
N LYS A 149 5.29 10.13 6.15
CA LYS A 149 4.57 10.80 7.25
C LYS A 149 3.09 10.39 7.32
N SER A 150 2.77 9.19 6.84
CA SER A 150 1.42 8.66 6.75
C SER A 150 1.33 7.29 7.40
N THR A 151 0.11 6.84 7.65
CA THR A 151 -0.16 5.47 8.13
C THR A 151 -1.15 4.80 7.22
N PHE A 152 -1.12 3.47 7.15
CA PHE A 152 -1.99 2.73 6.24
C PHE A 152 -3.38 2.49 6.84
N ASP A 153 -4.32 3.39 6.65
CA ASP A 153 -5.70 3.22 7.10
C ASP A 153 -6.60 3.13 5.89
N SER A 154 -6.73 1.99 5.21
CA SER A 154 -7.36 1.91 3.88
C SER A 154 -8.65 2.73 3.75
N PHE A 155 -9.68 2.43 4.55
CA PHE A 155 -10.94 3.18 4.54
C PHE A 155 -10.87 4.55 5.23
N GLY A 156 -9.83 4.80 6.03
CA GLY A 156 -9.59 6.11 6.65
C GLY A 156 -8.82 7.09 5.75
N ASN A 157 -8.06 6.59 4.78
CA ASN A 157 -7.23 7.37 3.87
C ASN A 157 -7.96 7.70 2.58
N THR A 158 -8.80 6.78 2.08
CA THR A 158 -9.61 7.02 0.88
C THR A 158 -10.93 7.70 1.26
N SER A 159 -11.30 8.74 0.51
CA SER A 159 -12.60 9.40 0.67
C SER A 159 -13.77 8.45 0.39
N LEU A 160 -14.79 8.46 1.25
CA LEU A 160 -16.04 7.72 1.05
C LEU A 160 -16.72 8.04 -0.28
N MET A 161 -16.56 9.27 -0.78
CA MET A 161 -17.09 9.69 -2.08
C MET A 161 -16.41 8.96 -3.23
N ILE A 162 -15.08 8.77 -3.14
CA ILE A 162 -14.30 8.02 -4.15
C ILE A 162 -14.70 6.54 -4.11
N LEU A 163 -14.83 5.96 -2.93
CA LEU A 163 -15.26 4.56 -2.78
C LEU A 163 -16.68 4.35 -3.34
N SER A 164 -17.58 5.30 -3.12
CA SER A 164 -18.95 5.24 -3.63
C SER A 164 -19.01 5.41 -5.15
N ARG A 165 -18.29 6.40 -5.70
CA ARG A 165 -18.16 6.61 -7.15
C ARG A 165 -17.59 5.38 -7.82
N PHE A 166 -16.50 4.83 -7.30
CA PHE A 166 -15.92 3.61 -7.85
C PHE A 166 -16.87 2.41 -7.76
N SER A 167 -17.58 2.25 -6.63
CA SER A 167 -18.58 1.18 -6.49
C SER A 167 -19.71 1.30 -7.52
N TYR A 168 -20.05 2.52 -7.95
CA TYR A 168 -20.96 2.77 -9.06
C TYR A 168 -20.31 2.38 -10.40
N MET A 169 -19.13 2.92 -10.70
CA MET A 169 -18.40 2.64 -11.96
C MET A 169 -18.15 1.15 -12.18
N LYS A 170 -17.80 0.42 -11.12
CA LYS A 170 -17.55 -1.03 -11.15
C LYS A 170 -18.74 -1.82 -11.72
N ARG A 171 -19.96 -1.31 -11.61
CA ARG A 171 -21.16 -1.94 -12.19
C ARG A 171 -21.17 -1.92 -13.72
N HIS A 172 -20.45 -0.98 -14.32
CA HIS A 172 -20.35 -0.78 -15.76
C HIS A 172 -19.14 -1.50 -16.39
N PHE A 173 -18.23 -2.04 -15.57
CA PHE A 173 -17.07 -2.76 -16.08
C PHE A 173 -17.42 -4.18 -16.56
N PRO A 174 -16.68 -4.71 -17.56
CA PRO A 174 -16.84 -6.09 -17.99
C PRO A 174 -16.69 -7.08 -16.84
N LYS A 175 -17.55 -8.10 -16.79
CA LYS A 175 -17.49 -9.15 -15.74
C LYS A 175 -16.21 -9.99 -15.79
N SER A 176 -15.53 -10.02 -16.93
CA SER A 176 -14.25 -10.69 -17.13
C SER A 176 -13.07 -9.94 -16.50
N LEU A 177 -13.24 -8.65 -16.15
CA LEU A 177 -12.16 -7.82 -15.62
C LEU A 177 -11.78 -8.25 -14.21
N ASN A 178 -10.52 -8.62 -14.02
CA ASN A 178 -9.94 -8.87 -12.72
C ASN A 178 -9.39 -7.58 -12.13
N MET A 179 -9.80 -7.28 -10.89
CA MET A 179 -9.34 -6.11 -10.16
C MET A 179 -8.45 -6.53 -8.99
N PHE A 180 -7.33 -5.84 -8.84
CA PHE A 180 -6.37 -6.05 -7.75
C PHE A 180 -6.14 -4.77 -6.99
N GLU A 181 -6.02 -4.89 -5.67
CA GLU A 181 -5.70 -3.78 -4.78
C GLU A 181 -4.17 -3.72 -4.61
N ALA A 182 -3.57 -2.54 -4.71
CA ALA A 182 -2.17 -2.31 -4.37
C ALA A 182 -2.03 -0.96 -3.65
N ASN A 183 -0.82 -0.56 -3.30
CA ASN A 183 -0.56 0.76 -2.76
C ASN A 183 0.78 1.31 -3.22
N VAL A 184 0.78 2.55 -3.72
CA VAL A 184 1.98 3.20 -4.28
C VAL A 184 3.09 3.30 -3.24
N ASN A 185 2.78 3.72 -2.00
CA ASN A 185 3.78 3.87 -0.95
C ASN A 185 4.42 2.53 -0.57
N LEU A 186 3.63 1.45 -0.54
CA LEU A 186 4.15 0.10 -0.29
C LEU A 186 5.04 -0.38 -1.43
N ILE A 187 4.67 -0.11 -2.69
CA ILE A 187 5.49 -0.44 -3.87
C ILE A 187 6.84 0.28 -3.79
N LEU A 188 6.85 1.56 -3.44
CA LEU A 188 8.07 2.35 -3.25
C LEU A 188 8.95 1.80 -2.12
N ILE A 189 8.35 1.32 -1.01
CA ILE A 189 9.08 0.66 0.07
C ILE A 189 9.74 -0.63 -0.44
N GLU A 190 9.02 -1.46 -1.20
CA GLU A 190 9.57 -2.71 -1.74
C GLU A 190 10.68 -2.45 -2.77
N LEU A 191 10.58 -1.39 -3.56
CA LEU A 191 11.67 -0.94 -4.45
C LEU A 191 12.92 -0.47 -3.68
N ILE A 192 12.75 0.12 -2.50
CA ILE A 192 13.87 0.46 -1.62
C ILE A 192 14.46 -0.83 -1.00
N ARG A 193 13.62 -1.76 -0.56
CA ARG A 193 14.05 -3.05 0.02
C ARG A 193 14.83 -3.90 -0.97
N SER A 194 14.46 -3.88 -2.25
CA SER A 194 15.21 -4.55 -3.32
C SER A 194 16.46 -3.80 -3.78
N LYS A 195 16.81 -2.68 -3.11
CA LYS A 195 17.96 -1.81 -3.41
C LYS A 195 17.93 -1.22 -4.82
N ILE A 196 16.75 -1.11 -5.42
CA ILE A 196 16.56 -0.40 -6.69
C ILE A 196 16.54 1.10 -6.43
N LEU A 197 15.86 1.51 -5.36
CA LEU A 197 15.75 2.91 -4.93
C LEU A 197 16.49 3.16 -3.63
N LEU A 198 16.87 4.42 -3.43
CA LEU A 198 17.42 4.91 -2.17
C LEU A 198 16.37 5.74 -1.43
N LYS A 199 16.50 5.87 -0.09
CA LYS A 199 15.64 6.76 0.71
C LYS A 199 15.59 8.19 0.18
N LYS A 200 16.73 8.71 -0.29
CA LYS A 200 16.87 10.01 -0.98
C LYS A 200 15.85 10.18 -2.11
N ASN A 201 15.59 9.12 -2.88
CA ASN A 201 14.67 9.20 -4.02
C ASN A 201 13.25 9.57 -3.57
N ILE A 202 12.79 8.98 -2.46
CA ILE A 202 11.44 9.23 -1.93
C ILE A 202 11.34 10.63 -1.32
N VAL A 203 12.36 11.05 -0.58
CA VAL A 203 12.40 12.39 0.03
C VAL A 203 12.37 13.46 -1.06
N ASN A 204 13.19 13.32 -2.10
CA ASN A 204 13.26 14.27 -3.21
C ASN A 204 11.98 14.26 -4.07
N MET A 205 11.27 13.14 -4.15
CA MET A 205 10.00 13.05 -4.89
C MET A 205 8.90 13.92 -4.27
N SER A 206 8.96 14.15 -2.95
CA SER A 206 8.03 15.00 -2.21
C SER A 206 8.38 16.48 -2.30
N ASP A 207 9.56 16.82 -2.83
CA ASP A 207 10.04 18.17 -3.04
C ASP A 207 9.41 18.77 -4.31
N LEU A 208 8.99 20.04 -4.25
CA LEU A 208 8.33 20.71 -5.38
C LEU A 208 9.32 21.00 -6.52
N ASP A 209 10.57 21.31 -6.19
CA ASP A 209 11.56 21.76 -7.17
C ASP A 209 12.27 20.55 -7.80
N ILE A 210 12.58 19.53 -6.99
CA ILE A 210 13.38 18.37 -7.40
C ILE A 210 12.49 17.16 -7.74
N GLY A 211 11.18 17.22 -7.48
CA GLY A 211 10.27 16.08 -7.64
C GLY A 211 10.22 15.51 -9.05
N VAL A 212 10.36 16.37 -10.06
CA VAL A 212 10.42 16.01 -11.49
C VAL A 212 11.68 15.17 -11.77
N GLU A 213 12.85 15.66 -11.37
CA GLU A 213 14.12 14.94 -11.54
C GLU A 213 14.14 13.62 -10.74
N ALA A 214 13.57 13.64 -9.54
CA ALA A 214 13.46 12.44 -8.71
C ALA A 214 12.60 11.35 -9.36
N ARG A 215 11.47 11.71 -9.97
CA ARG A 215 10.63 10.78 -10.73
C ARG A 215 11.37 10.22 -11.94
N LEU A 216 12.11 11.07 -12.67
CA LEU A 216 12.92 10.63 -13.82
C LEU A 216 13.98 9.60 -13.39
N ASP A 217 14.71 9.87 -12.30
CA ASP A 217 15.71 8.95 -11.75
C ASP A 217 15.07 7.62 -11.30
N ILE A 218 13.89 7.67 -10.65
CA ILE A 218 13.16 6.47 -10.27
C ILE A 218 12.74 5.65 -11.50
N ILE A 219 12.16 6.29 -12.51
CA ILE A 219 11.72 5.61 -13.74
C ILE A 219 12.91 4.91 -14.41
N LYS A 220 14.04 5.61 -14.61
CA LYS A 220 15.22 5.02 -15.23
C LYS A 220 15.81 3.86 -14.41
N LYS A 221 15.81 3.96 -13.09
CA LYS A 221 16.26 2.85 -12.21
C LYS A 221 15.37 1.62 -12.36
N ILE A 222 14.05 1.83 -12.40
CA ILE A 222 13.08 0.76 -12.61
C ILE A 222 13.23 0.17 -14.01
N GLU A 223 13.31 1.00 -15.04
CA GLU A 223 13.48 0.62 -16.45
C GLU A 223 14.69 -0.32 -16.60
N ASN A 224 15.85 0.11 -16.10
CA ASN A 224 17.09 -0.65 -16.15
C ASN A 224 17.01 -1.98 -15.39
N LYS A 225 16.39 -2.00 -14.20
CA LYS A 225 16.31 -3.21 -13.38
C LYS A 225 15.29 -4.21 -13.91
N LEU A 226 14.16 -3.72 -14.40
CA LEU A 226 13.02 -4.53 -14.83
C LEU A 226 13.08 -4.87 -16.32
N ASN A 227 14.02 -4.28 -17.05
CA ASN A 227 14.14 -4.39 -18.50
C ASN A 227 12.81 -4.03 -19.20
N ILE A 228 12.18 -2.95 -18.72
CA ILE A 228 10.99 -2.35 -19.32
C ILE A 228 11.48 -1.34 -20.36
N PHE A 229 10.72 -1.13 -21.42
CA PHE A 229 10.99 -0.08 -22.39
C PHE A 229 9.87 0.97 -22.30
N ILE A 230 10.24 2.24 -22.17
CA ILE A 230 9.30 3.36 -22.09
C ILE A 230 9.70 4.38 -23.16
N TYR A 231 8.76 4.86 -23.95
CA TYR A 231 9.04 5.88 -24.96
C TYR A 231 9.36 7.22 -24.28
N ASP A 232 10.27 8.02 -24.85
CA ASP A 232 10.67 9.31 -24.28
C ASP A 232 9.47 10.23 -24.01
N HIS A 233 8.49 10.23 -24.91
CA HIS A 233 7.26 11.00 -24.73
C HIS A 233 6.41 10.53 -23.53
N ASP A 234 6.33 9.22 -23.29
CA ASP A 234 5.65 8.68 -22.11
C ASP A 234 6.44 9.05 -20.83
N ILE A 235 7.78 9.01 -20.87
CA ILE A 235 8.64 9.41 -19.74
C ILE A 235 8.37 10.86 -19.34
N GLU A 236 8.33 11.78 -20.30
CA GLU A 236 8.05 13.20 -20.04
C GLU A 236 6.74 13.38 -19.26
N ILE A 237 5.70 12.64 -19.66
CA ILE A 237 4.38 12.73 -19.04
C ILE A 237 4.36 12.13 -17.65
N LEU A 238 4.99 10.96 -17.47
CA LEU A 238 5.15 10.34 -16.15
C LEU A 238 5.90 11.25 -15.17
N VAL A 239 6.89 11.99 -15.66
CA VAL A 239 7.73 12.86 -14.84
C VAL A 239 7.01 14.16 -14.48
N ILE A 240 6.22 14.73 -15.39
CA ILE A 240 5.47 15.97 -15.15
C ILE A 240 4.24 15.72 -14.27
N ASN A 241 3.51 14.62 -14.50
CA ASN A 241 2.24 14.34 -13.83
C ASN A 241 2.39 13.26 -12.72
N PRO A 242 2.28 13.64 -11.43
CA PRO A 242 2.38 12.69 -10.32
C PRO A 242 1.36 11.54 -10.37
N ARG A 243 0.14 11.79 -10.88
CA ARG A 243 -0.88 10.74 -10.98
C ARG A 243 -0.55 9.71 -12.06
N ALA A 244 0.10 10.15 -13.14
CA ALA A 244 0.59 9.26 -14.19
C ALA A 244 1.73 8.39 -13.64
N PHE A 245 2.64 8.98 -12.86
CA PHE A 245 3.69 8.26 -12.15
C PHE A 245 3.15 7.20 -11.19
N ASP A 246 2.14 7.54 -10.37
CA ASP A 246 1.48 6.60 -9.46
C ASP A 246 0.84 5.44 -10.25
N SER A 247 0.17 5.76 -11.37
CA SER A 247 -0.43 4.75 -12.25
C SER A 247 0.62 3.82 -12.87
N PHE A 248 1.80 4.34 -13.22
CA PHE A 248 2.94 3.55 -13.69
C PHE A 248 3.45 2.59 -12.61
N LEU A 249 3.56 3.03 -11.35
CA LEU A 249 3.94 2.15 -10.24
C LEU A 249 2.92 1.03 -10.02
N LEU A 250 1.63 1.32 -10.13
CA LEU A 250 0.57 0.30 -10.07
C LEU A 250 0.64 -0.68 -11.25
N ALA A 251 0.94 -0.19 -12.45
CA ALA A 251 1.15 -1.03 -13.62
C ALA A 251 2.33 -1.99 -13.45
N ILE A 252 3.43 -1.52 -12.81
CA ILE A 252 4.57 -2.36 -12.45
C ILE A 252 4.15 -3.43 -11.44
N ALA A 253 3.36 -3.10 -10.42
CA ALA A 253 2.83 -4.11 -9.49
C ALA A 253 1.99 -5.16 -10.21
N GLY A 254 1.16 -4.75 -11.19
CA GLY A 254 0.41 -5.64 -12.07
C GLY A 254 1.31 -6.55 -12.89
N GLN A 255 2.37 -6.00 -13.50
CA GLN A 255 3.36 -6.77 -14.24
C GLN A 255 4.04 -7.81 -13.34
N ARG A 256 4.43 -7.43 -12.11
CA ARG A 256 5.01 -8.37 -11.15
C ARG A 256 4.04 -9.49 -10.77
N LYS A 257 2.74 -9.18 -10.64
CA LYS A 257 1.71 -10.20 -10.42
C LYS A 257 1.61 -11.19 -11.58
N LEU A 258 1.68 -10.73 -12.83
CA LEU A 258 1.67 -11.61 -14.01
C LEU A 258 2.90 -12.53 -14.08
N LEU A 259 4.01 -12.12 -13.47
CA LEU A 259 5.23 -12.91 -13.35
C LEU A 259 5.28 -13.75 -12.06
N ASP A 260 4.19 -13.79 -11.29
CA ASP A 260 4.10 -14.41 -9.96
C ASP A 260 5.21 -13.97 -8.97
N LYS A 261 5.70 -12.73 -9.14
CA LYS A 261 6.66 -12.09 -8.24
C LYS A 261 5.93 -11.22 -7.23
N ILE A 262 5.19 -11.85 -6.33
CA ILE A 262 4.43 -11.17 -5.27
C ILE A 262 4.79 -11.71 -3.89
N ILE A 263 4.66 -10.87 -2.88
CA ILE A 263 4.75 -11.27 -1.47
C ILE A 263 3.42 -11.89 -1.07
N GLU A 264 3.45 -13.14 -0.64
CA GLU A 264 2.25 -13.83 -0.17
C GLU A 264 1.74 -13.22 1.13
N THR A 265 0.45 -12.91 1.17
CA THR A 265 -0.20 -12.46 2.41
C THR A 265 -0.74 -13.67 3.18
N PRO A 266 -0.70 -13.63 4.53
CA PRO A 266 -1.21 -14.74 5.34
C PRO A 266 -2.69 -15.03 5.08
N LYS A 267 -3.11 -16.29 5.15
CA LYS A 267 -4.51 -16.69 4.88
C LYS A 267 -5.55 -15.91 5.69
N TRP A 268 -5.23 -15.50 6.92
CA TRP A 268 -6.13 -14.75 7.80
C TRP A 268 -6.41 -13.31 7.32
N THR A 269 -5.63 -12.77 6.38
CA THR A 269 -5.92 -11.47 5.74
C THR A 269 -7.01 -11.56 4.68
N SER A 270 -7.55 -12.76 4.42
CA SER A 270 -8.53 -13.03 3.36
C SER A 270 -8.05 -12.59 1.96
N PRO A 271 -6.92 -13.12 1.47
CA PRO A 271 -6.31 -12.72 0.20
C PRO A 271 -7.26 -12.82 -1.00
N GLU A 272 -8.15 -13.81 -1.01
CA GLU A 272 -9.14 -13.98 -2.07
C GLU A 272 -10.17 -12.85 -2.13
N LYS A 273 -10.53 -12.29 -0.96
CA LYS A 273 -11.50 -11.21 -0.83
C LYS A 273 -10.84 -9.85 -1.11
N THR A 274 -9.64 -9.64 -0.57
CA THR A 274 -8.92 -8.36 -0.72
C THR A 274 -8.35 -8.21 -2.12
N LYS A 275 -7.95 -9.32 -2.76
CA LYS A 275 -7.17 -9.32 -4.02
C LYS A 275 -5.98 -8.37 -3.95
N PHE A 276 -5.40 -8.25 -2.76
CA PHE A 276 -4.28 -7.36 -2.52
C PHE A 276 -3.00 -7.97 -3.10
N ILE A 277 -2.26 -7.17 -3.84
CA ILE A 277 -0.97 -7.54 -4.41
C ILE A 277 0.12 -6.62 -3.86
N LEU A 278 1.22 -7.24 -3.49
CA LEU A 278 2.43 -6.54 -3.08
C LEU A 278 3.59 -7.11 -3.89
N PRO A 279 4.21 -6.32 -4.78
CA PRO A 279 5.26 -6.83 -5.66
C PRO A 279 6.54 -7.17 -4.88
N TYR A 280 7.20 -8.23 -5.34
CA TYR A 280 8.59 -8.54 -5.00
C TYR A 280 9.49 -8.16 -6.18
N PHE A 281 10.60 -7.47 -5.90
CA PHE A 281 11.42 -6.83 -6.93
C PHE A 281 12.80 -7.43 -7.12
#